data_AF-A0AAX3LG65-F1
#
_entry.id   AF-A0AAX3LG65-F1
#
_cell.length_a   1.000
_cell.length_b   1.000
_cell.length_c   1.000
_cell.angle_alpha   90.00
_cell.angle_beta   90.00
_cell.angle_gamma   90.00
#
_symmetry.space_group_name_H-M   'P 1'
#
loop_
_entity.id
_entity.type
_entity.pdbx_description
1 polymer ?
#
loop_
_entity_poly.entity_id
_entity_poly.type
_entity_poly.pdbx_seq_one_letter_code
_entity_poly.pdbx_strand_id
1 'polypeptide(L)'
;MATQPTNLPVPSESPRDLKFNAGKIDEFVTSLVNTYVDRLGNEHYTIEGLRWLAQQAIAQYGWILIDSFQTGADITLPNQALRDEDTGEYYRWDGALPKHVDAGSTPASAGGVGVGAWLGIGDASLRAMLAASTGAGLIGFGSETVESALSTLPAGKKVYDLIIVYGQSNAVGWAQDTPGFPTVIHDKAKYFNPVTGVIGKIIKAIPSSSGQTSTGHGWASFANEYIRLTGRGVVVVNGAYGGTAIADLAKPATPGTTLYDKLTAAVNSAKTQMTANNLPIGNTYAIWNQGEQDAVVNTSASVYRAALNKLIDDMSTDFSIKRFIIQTLSSCYLYTSEYKVARIQQAQRDVAAARSDTLIGSNAQTRFTVNNGLLQSTDNVHYTQRGYNIAGKQLAGSVASINFDDLAAAEIELDLWGGMLSSGKRRTKLTHVRVKKSGGSWGVYSENDSTGSYTQQGVDGANLVSDKVQIPFLGAGSPFYSGEVVTPNRAMQQFNLSVIGAPVTIDSANGVYGREYQVFANLNFTVNSSGGMSVSGGSADQLAMVQGCVGAVQSGSTVTLTLKGGACYQYPVATAFGAGSIFANGTSTTTVTINFAGGATGALVNWPNVPVPLSAVPNGCEFSCVAFIGSSTD
;
A
#
# COMPACT_ATOMS: atom_id res chain seq x y z
N MET A 1 -66.22 17.19 56.42
CA MET A 1 -66.68 17.16 55.01
C MET A 1 -65.98 16.00 54.33
N ALA A 2 -66.69 15.08 53.67
CA ALA A 2 -66.07 13.94 52.99
C ALA A 2 -65.06 14.46 51.94
N THR A 3 -63.80 14.04 52.02
CA THR A 3 -62.68 14.60 51.25
C THR A 3 -62.39 13.86 49.95
N GLN A 4 -63.09 12.75 49.67
CA GLN A 4 -62.92 12.02 48.42
C GLN A 4 -63.91 12.50 47.35
N PRO A 5 -63.41 12.92 46.16
CA PRO A 5 -64.25 13.21 45.00
C PRO A 5 -65.06 11.99 44.56
N THR A 6 -66.18 12.22 43.90
CA THR A 6 -66.99 11.17 43.28
C THR A 6 -66.46 10.79 41.89
N ASN A 7 -66.88 9.62 41.39
CA ASN A 7 -66.63 9.19 40.00
C ASN A 7 -67.68 9.73 39.00
N LEU A 8 -68.39 10.82 39.33
CA LEU A 8 -69.32 11.43 38.38
C LEU A 8 -68.54 12.12 37.23
N PRO A 9 -69.12 12.27 36.02
CA PRO A 9 -68.50 12.94 34.87
C PRO A 9 -68.13 14.40 35.14
N VAL A 10 -67.08 14.93 34.51
CA VAL A 10 -66.71 16.35 34.57
C VAL A 10 -67.51 17.11 33.50
N PRO A 11 -68.32 18.15 33.85
CA PRO A 11 -68.51 18.76 35.17
C PRO A 11 -69.53 18.03 36.06
N SER A 12 -69.40 18.19 37.40
CA SER A 12 -70.33 17.62 38.40
C SER A 12 -70.78 18.69 39.40
N GLU A 13 -72.10 18.71 39.68
CA GLU A 13 -72.74 19.57 40.69
C GLU A 13 -72.81 18.91 42.08
N SER A 14 -72.27 17.71 42.24
CA SER A 14 -72.25 17.03 43.54
C SER A 14 -71.53 17.91 44.58
N PRO A 15 -72.15 18.16 45.75
CA PRO A 15 -71.52 18.94 46.81
C PRO A 15 -70.16 18.39 47.27
N ARG A 16 -69.91 17.08 47.04
CA ARG A 16 -68.64 16.42 47.36
C ARG A 16 -67.51 16.78 46.37
N ASP A 17 -67.86 17.09 45.13
CA ASP A 17 -66.89 17.44 44.08
C ASP A 17 -66.55 18.93 44.08
N LEU A 18 -67.41 19.78 44.64
CA LEU A 18 -67.23 21.23 44.65
C LEU A 18 -65.89 21.67 45.24
N LYS A 19 -65.41 21.00 46.31
CA LYS A 19 -64.10 21.30 46.90
C LYS A 19 -62.95 21.00 45.93
N PHE A 20 -63.02 19.89 45.20
CA PHE A 20 -62.01 19.52 44.22
C PHE A 20 -62.06 20.45 43.00
N ASN A 21 -63.26 20.73 42.50
CA ASN A 21 -63.47 21.65 41.37
C ASN A 21 -62.95 23.06 41.69
N ALA A 22 -63.18 23.56 42.90
CA ALA A 22 -62.66 24.86 43.33
C ALA A 22 -61.12 24.90 43.34
N GLY A 23 -60.45 23.83 43.79
CA GLY A 23 -58.99 23.73 43.72
C GLY A 23 -58.45 23.65 42.28
N LYS A 24 -59.20 23.04 41.36
CA LYS A 24 -58.81 23.01 39.94
C LYS A 24 -59.06 24.31 39.19
N ILE A 25 -60.04 25.10 39.61
CA ILE A 25 -60.18 26.48 39.11
C ILE A 25 -59.02 27.34 39.60
N ASP A 26 -58.62 27.20 40.86
CA ASP A 26 -57.43 27.90 41.39
C ASP A 26 -56.17 27.50 40.59
N GLU A 27 -55.98 26.21 40.32
CA GLU A 27 -54.88 25.70 39.48
C GLU A 27 -54.97 26.19 38.02
N PHE A 28 -56.17 26.22 37.42
CA PHE A 28 -56.38 26.79 36.08
C PHE A 28 -55.94 28.26 36.01
N VAL A 29 -56.27 29.04 37.03
CA VAL A 29 -56.06 30.50 37.04
C VAL A 29 -54.64 30.88 37.43
N THR A 30 -54.05 30.20 38.42
CA THR A 30 -52.81 30.64 39.07
C THR A 30 -51.59 29.81 38.71
N SER A 31 -51.77 28.62 38.15
CA SER A 31 -50.65 27.73 37.86
C SER A 31 -49.82 28.21 36.68
N LEU A 32 -48.50 28.12 36.84
CA LEU A 32 -47.51 28.40 35.79
C LEU A 32 -47.22 27.20 34.87
N VAL A 33 -47.82 26.03 35.15
CA VAL A 33 -47.70 24.85 34.28
C VAL A 33 -48.78 24.87 33.19
N ASN A 34 -48.50 24.30 32.02
CA ASN A 34 -49.37 24.43 30.84
C ASN A 34 -50.72 23.70 30.95
N THR A 35 -50.78 22.64 31.74
CA THR A 35 -51.98 21.81 31.90
C THR A 35 -52.21 21.45 33.36
N TYR A 36 -53.46 21.13 33.69
CA TYR A 36 -53.85 20.52 34.96
C TYR A 36 -54.68 19.25 34.70
N VAL A 37 -54.67 18.34 35.67
CA VAL A 37 -55.39 17.06 35.57
C VAL A 37 -56.69 17.12 36.38
N ASP A 38 -57.81 16.69 35.78
CA ASP A 38 -59.10 16.58 36.45
C ASP A 38 -59.22 15.34 37.36
N ARG A 39 -60.37 15.15 38.03
CA ARG A 39 -60.56 14.02 38.96
C ARG A 39 -60.62 12.65 38.30
N LEU A 40 -60.80 12.59 36.99
CA LEU A 40 -60.85 11.36 36.20
C LEU A 40 -59.53 11.10 35.47
N GLY A 41 -58.54 11.99 35.63
CA GLY A 41 -57.21 11.84 35.03
C GLY A 41 -57.03 12.52 33.67
N ASN A 42 -57.99 13.33 33.18
CA ASN A 42 -57.83 14.01 31.90
C ASN A 42 -57.10 15.36 32.04
N GLU A 43 -56.29 15.71 31.06
CA GLU A 43 -55.56 16.98 31.01
C GLU A 43 -56.38 18.10 30.37
N HIS A 44 -56.28 19.30 30.95
CA HIS A 44 -56.90 20.54 30.47
C HIS A 44 -55.87 21.66 30.50
N TYR A 45 -55.96 22.62 29.58
CA TYR A 45 -55.06 23.79 29.60
C TYR A 45 -55.36 24.69 30.79
N THR A 46 -54.30 25.20 31.42
CA THR A 46 -54.35 26.35 32.34
C THR A 46 -54.42 27.66 31.56
N ILE A 47 -54.61 28.80 32.23
CA ILE A 47 -54.46 30.13 31.62
C ILE A 47 -53.08 30.28 30.96
N GLU A 48 -52.03 29.73 31.58
CA GLU A 48 -50.67 29.78 31.03
C GLU A 48 -50.50 28.91 29.78
N GLY A 49 -51.12 27.73 29.75
CA GLY A 49 -51.18 26.91 28.53
C GLY A 49 -51.92 27.60 27.39
N LEU A 50 -53.04 28.28 27.69
CA LEU A 50 -53.79 29.06 26.70
C LEU A 50 -53.00 30.28 26.21
N ARG A 51 -52.29 30.98 27.10
CA ARG A 51 -51.39 32.09 26.76
C ARG A 51 -50.29 31.63 25.80
N TRP A 52 -49.67 30.49 26.09
CA TRP A 52 -48.62 29.91 25.26
C TRP A 52 -49.13 29.55 23.85
N LEU A 53 -50.30 28.90 23.76
CA LEU A 53 -50.94 28.59 22.47
C LEU A 53 -51.28 29.86 21.68
N ALA A 54 -51.82 30.89 22.35
CA ALA A 54 -52.13 32.17 21.72
C ALA A 54 -50.87 32.88 21.21
N GLN A 55 -49.78 32.88 21.99
CA GLN A 55 -48.50 33.45 21.58
C GLN A 55 -47.90 32.73 20.37
N GLN A 56 -47.98 31.40 20.32
CA GLN A 56 -47.54 30.64 19.14
C GLN A 56 -48.38 30.94 17.90
N ALA A 57 -49.71 30.98 18.04
CA ALA A 57 -50.60 31.29 16.92
C ALA A 57 -50.39 32.72 16.41
N ILE A 58 -50.11 33.68 17.29
CA ILE A 58 -49.81 35.08 16.92
C ILE A 58 -48.42 35.21 16.28
N ALA A 59 -47.43 34.44 16.73
CA ALA A 59 -46.09 34.41 16.14
C ALA A 59 -46.09 33.86 14.68
N GLN A 60 -47.11 33.09 14.29
CA GLN A 60 -47.26 32.59 12.91
C GLN A 60 -47.76 33.65 11.91
N TYR A 61 -48.23 34.83 12.35
CA TYR A 61 -48.72 35.91 11.47
C TYR A 61 -47.66 36.94 11.03
N GLY A 62 -46.38 36.72 11.34
CA GLY A 62 -45.28 37.60 10.93
C GLY A 62 -45.07 38.83 11.83
N TRP A 63 -43.99 39.58 11.58
CA TRP A 63 -43.59 40.77 12.36
C TRP A 63 -44.31 42.03 11.89
N ILE A 64 -44.84 42.80 12.84
CA ILE A 64 -45.32 44.17 12.62
C ILE A 64 -44.13 45.10 12.87
N LEU A 65 -43.59 45.68 11.80
CA LEU A 65 -42.43 46.56 11.87
C LEU A 65 -42.86 47.98 12.28
N ILE A 66 -42.17 48.55 13.27
CA ILE A 66 -42.40 49.88 13.83
C ILE A 66 -41.10 50.67 13.73
N ASP A 67 -41.17 51.91 13.28
CA ASP A 67 -40.09 52.90 13.39
C ASP A 67 -40.42 53.84 14.57
N SER A 68 -39.52 54.14 15.50
CA SER A 68 -38.15 53.66 15.74
C SER A 68 -37.79 53.94 17.21
N PHE A 69 -36.65 53.45 17.70
CA PHE A 69 -36.16 53.88 19.02
C PHE A 69 -35.90 55.40 19.08
N GLN A 70 -35.50 56.01 17.97
CA GLN A 70 -35.23 57.43 17.84
C GLN A 70 -36.51 58.28 17.90
N THR A 71 -37.62 57.78 17.35
CA THR A 71 -38.93 58.49 17.39
C THR A 71 -39.72 58.17 18.66
N GLY A 72 -39.38 57.07 19.35
CA GLY A 72 -40.14 56.54 20.49
C GLY A 72 -41.36 55.73 20.02
N ALA A 73 -41.77 54.75 20.82
CA ALA A 73 -42.87 53.85 20.48
C ALA A 73 -43.43 53.12 21.71
N ASP A 74 -44.68 52.65 21.60
CA ASP A 74 -45.28 51.71 22.54
C ASP A 74 -45.39 50.33 21.90
N ILE A 75 -44.65 49.37 22.45
CA ILE A 75 -44.76 47.96 22.06
C ILE A 75 -45.88 47.34 22.88
N THR A 76 -46.94 46.93 22.20
CA THR A 76 -48.17 46.43 22.81
C THR A 76 -48.43 44.97 22.46
N LEU A 77 -47.81 44.46 21.38
CA LEU A 77 -47.96 43.09 20.91
C LEU A 77 -46.61 42.36 20.86
N PRO A 78 -46.57 41.05 21.17
CA PRO A 78 -45.34 40.25 21.11
C PRO A 78 -44.69 40.17 19.73
N ASN A 79 -45.47 40.37 18.65
CA ASN A 79 -44.99 40.32 17.27
C ASN A 79 -44.66 41.70 16.68
N GLN A 80 -44.57 42.75 17.51
CA GLN A 80 -44.06 44.06 17.08
C GLN A 80 -42.54 44.11 17.20
N ALA A 81 -41.88 44.60 16.15
CA ALA A 81 -40.45 44.79 16.12
C ALA A 81 -40.11 46.26 15.84
N LEU A 82 -39.34 46.87 16.73
CA LEU A 82 -38.95 48.28 16.67
C LEU A 82 -37.59 48.42 15.96
N ARG A 83 -37.48 49.32 14.99
CA ARG A 83 -36.21 49.62 14.30
C ARG A 83 -35.33 50.53 15.12
N ASP A 84 -34.04 50.23 15.14
CA ASP A 84 -32.99 51.16 15.51
C ASP A 84 -32.43 51.83 14.24
N GLU A 85 -32.64 53.13 14.08
CA GLU A 85 -32.26 53.86 12.85
C GLU A 85 -30.74 53.95 12.64
N ASP A 86 -29.96 53.95 13.72
CA ASP A 86 -28.49 54.06 13.63
C ASP A 86 -27.87 52.77 13.06
N THR A 87 -28.47 51.62 13.34
CA THR A 87 -27.99 50.30 12.90
C THR A 87 -28.81 49.71 11.75
N GLY A 88 -30.04 50.18 11.54
CA GLY A 88 -31.01 49.61 10.60
C GLY A 88 -31.60 48.27 11.06
N GLU A 89 -31.28 47.82 12.28
CA GLU A 89 -31.74 46.54 12.83
C GLU A 89 -33.12 46.66 13.47
N TYR A 90 -33.88 45.57 13.46
CA TYR A 90 -35.16 45.47 14.17
C TYR A 90 -35.02 44.60 15.42
N TYR A 91 -35.71 45.00 16.48
CA TYR A 91 -35.70 44.33 17.78
C TYR A 91 -37.13 44.03 18.25
N ARG A 92 -37.39 42.81 18.72
CA ARG A 92 -38.62 42.44 19.42
C ARG A 92 -38.44 42.55 20.93
N TRP A 93 -39.50 42.92 21.65
CA TRP A 93 -39.48 42.94 23.12
C TRP A 93 -39.88 41.57 23.68
N ASP A 94 -39.04 41.02 24.55
CA ASP A 94 -39.24 39.71 25.19
C ASP A 94 -39.70 39.82 26.65
N GLY A 95 -39.92 41.04 27.15
CA GLY A 95 -40.40 41.31 28.50
C GLY A 95 -41.92 41.47 28.60
N ALA A 96 -42.41 41.94 29.76
CA ALA A 96 -43.82 42.25 29.95
C ALA A 96 -44.27 43.40 29.03
N LEU A 97 -45.48 43.28 28.48
CA LEU A 97 -46.13 44.27 27.61
C LEU A 97 -47.30 44.95 28.35
N PRO A 98 -47.62 46.23 28.06
CA PRO A 98 -46.98 47.08 27.05
C PRO A 98 -45.65 47.66 27.53
N LYS A 99 -44.74 47.91 26.58
CA LYS A 99 -43.42 48.49 26.81
C LYS A 99 -43.35 49.86 26.12
N HIS A 100 -43.22 50.91 26.92
CA HIS A 100 -42.93 52.26 26.44
C HIS A 100 -41.44 52.43 26.13
N VAL A 101 -41.15 53.15 25.04
CA VAL A 101 -39.82 53.53 24.57
C VAL A 101 -39.80 55.04 24.36
N ASP A 102 -39.00 55.75 25.17
CA ASP A 102 -38.81 57.19 25.04
C ASP A 102 -38.08 57.53 23.74
N ALA A 103 -38.44 58.66 23.12
CA ALA A 103 -37.77 59.16 21.92
C ALA A 103 -36.28 59.44 22.17
N GLY A 104 -35.44 59.14 21.17
CA GLY A 104 -33.98 59.28 21.24
C GLY A 104 -33.27 58.13 21.97
N SER A 105 -33.97 57.02 22.26
CA SER A 105 -33.37 55.86 22.94
C SER A 105 -32.64 54.91 21.97
N THR A 106 -31.97 53.90 22.53
CA THR A 106 -31.44 52.74 21.83
C THR A 106 -31.95 51.46 22.52
N PRO A 107 -31.83 50.26 21.92
CA PRO A 107 -32.16 49.02 22.62
C PRO A 107 -31.47 48.90 23.99
N ALA A 108 -30.22 49.36 24.08
CA ALA A 108 -29.45 49.35 25.33
C ALA A 108 -30.02 50.29 26.39
N SER A 109 -30.40 51.53 26.02
CA SER A 109 -30.95 52.51 26.98
C SER A 109 -32.44 52.31 27.28
N ALA A 110 -33.18 51.63 26.41
CA ALA A 110 -34.62 51.38 26.53
C ALA A 110 -34.96 50.03 27.21
N GLY A 111 -34.06 49.44 27.99
CA GLY A 111 -34.31 48.20 28.74
C GLY A 111 -33.29 47.09 28.56
N GLY A 112 -32.26 47.29 27.72
CA GLY A 112 -31.18 46.33 27.50
C GLY A 112 -31.48 45.28 26.43
N VAL A 113 -30.44 44.57 25.98
CA VAL A 113 -30.52 43.52 24.95
C VAL A 113 -30.30 42.15 25.61
N GLY A 114 -31.22 41.20 25.40
CA GLY A 114 -31.15 39.86 25.99
C GLY A 114 -32.53 39.24 26.27
N VAL A 115 -32.53 38.02 26.81
CA VAL A 115 -33.76 37.29 27.20
C VAL A 115 -34.51 38.07 28.28
N GLY A 116 -35.83 38.25 28.11
CA GLY A 116 -36.64 39.15 28.94
C GLY A 116 -36.48 40.64 28.64
N ALA A 117 -35.72 41.01 27.60
CA ALA A 117 -35.47 42.39 27.15
C ALA A 117 -35.55 42.48 25.61
N TRP A 118 -34.82 43.40 24.96
CA TRP A 118 -34.83 43.52 23.50
C TRP A 118 -34.02 42.39 22.83
N LEU A 119 -34.58 41.77 21.79
CA LEU A 119 -33.94 40.71 21.01
C LEU A 119 -33.93 41.07 19.52
N GLY A 120 -32.74 41.07 18.91
CA GLY A 120 -32.58 41.34 17.48
C GLY A 120 -33.26 40.28 16.61
N ILE A 121 -33.96 40.70 15.56
CA ILE A 121 -34.67 39.81 14.63
C ILE A 121 -33.93 39.59 13.30
N GLY A 122 -32.75 40.19 13.11
CA GLY A 122 -31.93 40.10 11.89
C GLY A 122 -30.62 39.31 12.05
N ASP A 123 -30.06 38.82 10.94
CA ASP A 123 -28.78 38.08 10.91
C ASP A 123 -27.54 38.95 11.17
N ALA A 124 -27.66 40.27 11.02
CA ALA A 124 -26.57 41.23 11.17
C ALA A 124 -25.95 41.20 12.58
N SER A 125 -26.77 41.08 13.62
CA SER A 125 -26.30 40.97 15.01
C SER A 125 -25.51 39.67 15.23
N LEU A 126 -25.95 38.55 14.64
CA LEU A 126 -25.21 37.28 14.67
C LEU A 126 -23.88 37.40 13.92
N ARG A 127 -23.84 38.06 12.76
CA ARG A 127 -22.60 38.28 12.01
C ARG A 127 -21.61 39.14 12.79
N ALA A 128 -22.07 40.21 13.42
CA ALA A 128 -21.24 41.06 14.26
C ALA A 128 -20.70 40.31 15.49
N MET A 129 -21.54 39.49 16.13
CA MET A 129 -21.16 38.64 17.26
C MET A 129 -20.13 37.57 16.88
N LEU A 130 -20.28 36.91 15.72
CA LEU A 130 -19.30 35.95 15.21
C LEU A 130 -17.97 36.61 14.80
N ALA A 131 -17.98 37.90 14.43
CA ALA A 131 -16.79 38.67 14.08
C ALA A 131 -16.01 39.19 15.30
N ALA A 132 -16.59 39.15 16.50
CA ALA A 132 -15.95 39.63 17.73
C ALA A 132 -14.76 38.74 18.17
N SER A 133 -13.89 39.30 19.02
CA SER A 133 -12.72 38.59 19.58
C SER A 133 -13.05 37.38 20.45
N THR A 134 -14.30 37.23 20.85
CA THR A 134 -14.85 36.10 21.63
C THR A 134 -15.91 35.30 20.85
N GLY A 135 -16.07 35.58 19.55
CA GLY A 135 -17.17 35.04 18.75
C GLY A 135 -17.22 33.52 18.68
N ALA A 136 -16.07 32.82 18.79
CA ALA A 136 -16.02 31.36 18.80
C ALA A 136 -16.65 30.76 20.08
N GLY A 137 -16.62 31.49 21.20
CA GLY A 137 -17.23 31.07 22.46
C GLY A 137 -18.75 30.95 22.37
N LEU A 138 -19.38 31.71 21.48
CA LEU A 138 -20.83 31.68 21.25
C LEU A 138 -21.31 30.37 20.58
N ILE A 139 -20.40 29.59 20.03
CA ILE A 139 -20.67 28.29 19.39
C ILE A 139 -19.89 27.13 20.03
N GLY A 140 -19.40 27.32 21.26
CA GLY A 140 -18.80 26.26 22.07
C GLY A 140 -17.27 26.09 21.92
N PHE A 141 -16.57 27.05 21.31
CA PHE A 141 -15.11 26.99 21.09
C PHE A 141 -14.38 28.16 21.76
N GLY A 142 -14.08 28.04 23.06
CA GLY A 142 -13.10 28.90 23.77
C GLY A 142 -13.30 30.42 23.69
N SER A 143 -12.30 31.19 24.11
CA SER A 143 -12.29 32.66 24.03
C SER A 143 -11.34 33.14 22.93
N GLU A 144 -11.76 33.03 21.67
CA GLU A 144 -11.01 33.46 20.49
C GLU A 144 -11.96 33.91 19.34
N THR A 145 -11.41 34.47 18.26
CA THR A 145 -12.20 34.78 17.05
C THR A 145 -12.56 33.50 16.31
N VAL A 146 -13.69 33.49 15.59
CA VAL A 146 -14.08 32.36 14.73
C VAL A 146 -12.99 32.07 13.67
N GLU A 147 -12.35 33.10 13.13
CA GLU A 147 -11.22 32.95 12.21
C GLU A 147 -10.03 32.24 12.85
N SER A 148 -9.65 32.61 14.09
CA SER A 148 -8.55 31.98 14.81
C SER A 148 -8.85 30.51 15.10
N ALA A 149 -10.05 30.21 15.62
CA ALA A 149 -10.51 28.84 15.84
C ALA A 149 -10.48 28.01 14.53
N LEU A 150 -11.01 28.56 13.43
CA LEU A 150 -10.97 27.89 12.11
C LEU A 150 -9.55 27.70 11.56
N SER A 151 -8.63 28.63 11.84
CA SER A 151 -7.23 28.53 11.42
C SER A 151 -6.47 27.40 12.11
N THR A 152 -6.92 26.97 13.30
CA THR A 152 -6.34 25.84 14.03
C THR A 152 -6.83 24.49 13.52
N LEU A 153 -8.01 24.43 12.89
CA LEU A 153 -8.52 23.23 12.24
C LEU A 153 -7.60 22.83 11.08
N PRO A 154 -7.39 21.54 10.80
CA PRO A 154 -6.57 21.06 9.68
C PRO A 154 -6.96 21.67 8.32
N ALA A 155 -8.22 22.07 8.16
CA ALA A 155 -8.74 22.78 6.99
C ALA A 155 -8.23 24.24 6.85
N GLY A 156 -7.91 24.90 7.96
CA GLY A 156 -7.50 26.33 8.02
C GLY A 156 -5.99 26.59 8.04
N LYS A 157 -5.14 25.57 8.26
CA LYS A 157 -3.69 25.75 8.21
C LYS A 157 -3.22 25.98 6.77
N LYS A 158 -2.66 27.16 6.49
CA LYS A 158 -1.95 27.47 5.24
C LYS A 158 -0.59 26.75 5.19
N VAL A 159 -0.60 25.42 5.30
CA VAL A 159 0.59 24.56 5.31
C VAL A 159 0.59 23.69 4.06
N TYR A 160 1.78 23.49 3.48
CA TYR A 160 1.99 22.70 2.28
C TYR A 160 3.03 21.61 2.52
N ASP A 161 2.67 20.36 2.28
CA ASP A 161 3.61 19.25 2.33
C ASP A 161 4.37 19.13 1.02
N LEU A 162 5.69 18.94 1.13
CA LEU A 162 6.58 18.81 -0.02
C LEU A 162 6.66 17.34 -0.42
N ILE A 163 6.30 17.04 -1.66
CA ILE A 163 6.26 15.69 -2.21
C ILE A 163 7.36 15.55 -3.25
N ILE A 164 8.42 14.84 -2.88
CA ILE A 164 9.56 14.54 -3.76
C ILE A 164 9.25 13.24 -4.49
N VAL A 165 9.06 13.30 -5.80
CA VAL A 165 8.81 12.13 -6.65
C VAL A 165 10.11 11.70 -7.31
N TYR A 166 10.50 10.45 -7.09
CA TYR A 166 11.71 9.88 -7.66
C TYR A 166 11.50 8.44 -8.12
N GLY A 167 12.33 7.98 -9.05
CA GLY A 167 12.17 6.68 -9.72
C GLY A 167 12.23 6.79 -11.23
N GLN A 168 11.48 5.94 -11.93
CA GLN A 168 11.54 5.82 -13.39
C GLN A 168 10.27 6.34 -14.11
N SER A 169 9.96 5.81 -15.31
CA SER A 169 8.90 6.31 -16.19
C SER A 169 7.52 6.32 -15.54
N ASN A 170 7.20 5.32 -14.70
CA ASN A 170 5.97 5.32 -13.92
C ASN A 170 5.93 6.36 -12.78
N ALA A 171 7.08 6.84 -12.30
CA ALA A 171 7.16 8.01 -11.42
C ALA A 171 7.08 9.33 -12.21
N VAL A 172 7.70 9.39 -13.40
CA VAL A 172 7.55 10.54 -14.31
C VAL A 172 6.07 10.75 -14.60
N GLY A 173 5.39 9.69 -15.00
CA GLY A 173 4.01 9.68 -15.46
C GLY A 173 3.97 9.57 -16.98
N TRP A 174 3.71 8.36 -17.46
CA TRP A 174 3.80 8.01 -18.87
C TRP A 174 2.46 7.55 -19.45
N ALA A 175 1.35 8.23 -19.13
CA ALA A 175 -0.01 7.83 -19.52
C ALA A 175 -0.40 8.15 -20.98
N GLN A 176 0.51 7.91 -21.93
CA GLN A 176 0.36 8.35 -23.31
C GLN A 176 -0.95 7.83 -23.93
N ASP A 177 -1.68 8.73 -24.62
CA ASP A 177 -2.92 8.41 -25.36
C ASP A 177 -4.04 7.77 -24.51
N THR A 178 -3.99 7.89 -23.19
CA THR A 178 -5.06 7.41 -22.29
C THR A 178 -5.87 8.56 -21.68
N PRO A 179 -7.22 8.48 -21.69
CA PRO A 179 -8.08 9.54 -21.17
C PRO A 179 -8.25 9.48 -19.65
N GLY A 180 -8.79 10.55 -19.06
CA GLY A 180 -9.20 10.58 -17.65
C GLY A 180 -8.24 11.29 -16.70
N PHE A 181 -7.42 12.21 -17.19
CA PHE A 181 -6.67 13.10 -16.31
C PHE A 181 -7.68 13.99 -15.54
N PRO A 182 -7.52 14.22 -14.22
CA PRO A 182 -8.49 14.99 -13.45
C PRO A 182 -8.75 16.38 -14.06
N THR A 183 -10.03 16.70 -14.30
CA THR A 183 -10.46 17.99 -14.83
C THR A 183 -10.58 19.06 -13.74
N VAL A 184 -10.87 18.64 -12.51
CA VAL A 184 -10.89 19.50 -11.32
C VAL A 184 -9.64 19.23 -10.51
N ILE A 185 -8.85 20.27 -10.28
CA ILE A 185 -7.63 20.23 -9.48
C ILE A 185 -7.77 21.27 -8.39
N HIS A 186 -7.54 20.88 -7.15
CA HIS A 186 -7.66 21.76 -5.99
C HIS A 186 -6.64 22.92 -6.06
N ASP A 187 -6.97 24.10 -5.56
CA ASP A 187 -6.06 25.26 -5.68
C ASP A 187 -4.80 25.13 -4.83
N LYS A 188 -4.88 24.39 -3.71
CA LYS A 188 -3.73 23.97 -2.89
C LYS A 188 -2.90 22.83 -3.51
N ALA A 189 -3.26 22.29 -4.69
CA ALA A 189 -2.49 21.27 -5.39
C ALA A 189 -1.49 21.93 -6.35
N LYS A 190 -0.23 22.02 -5.90
CA LYS A 190 0.84 22.70 -6.62
C LYS A 190 1.92 21.74 -7.09
N TYR A 191 2.68 22.16 -8.10
CA TYR A 191 3.95 21.54 -8.48
C TYR A 191 5.01 22.62 -8.66
N PHE A 192 6.26 22.25 -8.45
CA PHE A 192 7.41 23.07 -8.80
C PHE A 192 7.85 22.72 -10.23
N ASN A 193 8.00 23.73 -11.09
CA ASN A 193 8.54 23.57 -12.43
C ASN A 193 10.07 23.77 -12.38
N PRO A 194 10.88 22.71 -12.55
CA PRO A 194 12.34 22.81 -12.46
C PRO A 194 12.98 23.53 -13.65
N VAL A 195 12.25 23.73 -14.75
CA VAL A 195 12.75 24.45 -15.94
C VAL A 195 12.60 25.95 -15.75
N THR A 196 11.47 26.41 -15.21
CA THR A 196 11.19 27.84 -15.01
C THR A 196 11.53 28.34 -13.61
N GLY A 197 11.70 27.44 -12.63
CA GLY A 197 11.94 27.79 -11.24
C GLY A 197 10.71 28.35 -10.52
N VAL A 198 9.49 28.08 -11.01
CA VAL A 198 8.23 28.65 -10.48
C VAL A 198 7.30 27.56 -9.97
N ILE A 199 6.54 27.86 -8.90
CA ILE A 199 5.47 26.99 -8.39
C ILE A 199 4.14 27.33 -9.08
N GLY A 200 3.53 26.33 -9.71
CA GLY A 200 2.25 26.45 -10.40
C GLY A 200 1.20 25.45 -9.89
N LYS A 201 -0.04 25.57 -10.37
CA LYS A 201 -1.08 24.55 -10.15
C LYS A 201 -0.72 23.28 -10.93
N ILE A 202 -0.96 22.09 -10.37
CA ILE A 202 -0.68 20.82 -11.06
C ILE A 202 -1.32 20.82 -12.46
N ILE A 203 -0.55 20.39 -13.47
CA ILE A 203 -0.96 20.24 -14.87
C ILE A 203 -0.67 18.81 -15.34
N LYS A 204 -1.23 18.39 -16.47
CA LYS A 204 -0.98 17.04 -17.04
C LYS A 204 0.48 16.79 -17.43
N ALA A 205 1.16 17.84 -17.90
CA ALA A 205 2.52 17.78 -18.43
C ALA A 205 3.55 18.40 -17.46
N ILE A 206 3.71 17.80 -16.30
CA ILE A 206 4.74 18.19 -15.32
C ILE A 206 6.13 17.86 -15.86
N PRO A 207 7.07 18.84 -15.93
CA PRO A 207 8.47 18.60 -16.22
C PRO A 207 9.18 18.00 -15.00
N SER A 208 9.99 16.97 -15.22
CA SER A 208 10.94 16.43 -14.26
C SER A 208 12.26 17.20 -14.30
N SER A 209 12.92 17.35 -13.15
CA SER A 209 14.26 17.94 -13.05
C SER A 209 15.31 17.17 -13.85
N SER A 210 14.99 15.93 -14.21
CA SER A 210 15.85 15.04 -14.98
C SER A 210 15.68 15.18 -16.51
N GLY A 211 14.81 16.07 -16.98
CA GLY A 211 14.71 16.45 -18.40
C GLY A 211 13.60 15.77 -19.20
N GLN A 212 12.72 15.00 -18.55
CA GLN A 212 11.52 14.43 -19.17
C GLN A 212 10.25 15.17 -18.74
N THR A 213 9.22 15.13 -19.56
CA THR A 213 7.90 15.71 -19.23
C THR A 213 6.86 14.61 -19.23
N SER A 214 6.02 14.59 -18.20
CA SER A 214 4.95 13.61 -18.08
C SER A 214 3.92 13.74 -19.20
N THR A 215 3.37 12.61 -19.66
CA THR A 215 2.25 12.55 -20.60
C THR A 215 0.91 12.30 -19.90
N GLY A 216 0.96 12.13 -18.58
CA GLY A 216 -0.15 11.96 -17.64
C GLY A 216 0.33 11.20 -16.41
N HIS A 217 -0.27 11.42 -15.25
CA HIS A 217 0.29 10.95 -13.98
C HIS A 217 -0.77 10.86 -12.85
N GLY A 218 -0.38 10.27 -11.72
CA GLY A 218 -1.24 10.12 -10.54
C GLY A 218 -1.27 11.34 -9.60
N TRP A 219 -0.32 12.27 -9.74
CA TRP A 219 -0.10 13.37 -8.78
C TRP A 219 -1.29 14.33 -8.60
N ALA A 220 -2.11 14.56 -9.64
CA ALA A 220 -3.33 15.36 -9.50
C ALA A 220 -4.37 14.64 -8.63
N SER A 221 -4.58 13.34 -8.84
CA SER A 221 -5.48 12.51 -8.04
C SER A 221 -4.98 12.37 -6.60
N PHE A 222 -3.67 12.16 -6.43
CA PHE A 222 -3.01 12.15 -5.13
C PHE A 222 -3.26 13.46 -4.37
N ALA A 223 -2.94 14.60 -5.00
CA ALA A 223 -3.05 15.90 -4.36
C ALA A 223 -4.49 16.20 -3.95
N ASN A 224 -5.46 16.00 -4.84
CA ASN A 224 -6.87 16.23 -4.54
C ASN A 224 -7.35 15.40 -3.36
N GLU A 225 -7.04 14.10 -3.34
CA GLU A 225 -7.47 13.22 -2.24
C GLU A 225 -6.74 13.55 -0.93
N TYR A 226 -5.45 13.82 -0.99
CA TYR A 226 -4.67 14.17 0.19
C TYR A 226 -5.15 15.48 0.83
N ILE A 227 -5.44 16.50 0.01
CA ILE A 227 -6.00 17.77 0.47
C ILE A 227 -7.40 17.56 1.05
N ARG A 228 -8.23 16.71 0.41
CA ARG A 228 -9.56 16.37 0.92
C ARG A 228 -9.49 15.71 2.31
N LEU A 229 -8.52 14.82 2.51
CA LEU A 229 -8.34 14.08 3.76
C LEU A 229 -7.70 14.93 4.88
N THR A 230 -6.80 15.85 4.54
CA THR A 230 -5.94 16.51 5.54
C THR A 230 -6.16 18.01 5.66
N GLY A 231 -6.76 18.66 4.66
CA GLY A 231 -6.82 20.11 4.52
C GLY A 231 -5.49 20.80 4.13
N ARG A 232 -4.37 20.07 4.18
CA ARG A 232 -3.02 20.55 3.89
C ARG A 232 -2.79 20.59 2.38
N GLY A 233 -2.12 21.64 1.91
CA GLY A 233 -1.71 21.73 0.51
C GLY A 233 -0.55 20.80 0.18
N VAL A 234 -0.26 20.65 -1.11
CA VAL A 234 0.91 19.88 -1.57
C VAL A 234 1.70 20.65 -2.61
N VAL A 235 3.02 20.51 -2.58
CA VAL A 235 3.92 20.94 -3.67
C VAL A 235 4.68 19.72 -4.15
N VAL A 236 4.44 19.31 -5.41
CA VAL A 236 5.13 18.18 -6.03
C VAL A 236 6.41 18.64 -6.71
N VAL A 237 7.53 17.99 -6.42
CA VAL A 237 8.80 18.11 -7.14
C VAL A 237 9.07 16.78 -7.83
N ASN A 238 9.05 16.76 -9.16
CA ASN A 238 9.33 15.55 -9.92
C ASN A 238 10.80 15.55 -10.36
N GLY A 239 11.55 14.50 -9.99
CA GLY A 239 12.90 14.27 -10.49
C GLY A 239 13.11 12.89 -11.10
N ALA A 240 12.04 12.15 -11.36
CA ALA A 240 12.11 10.82 -11.96
C ALA A 240 12.64 10.83 -13.41
N TYR A 241 13.17 9.71 -13.88
CA TYR A 241 13.65 9.55 -15.26
C TYR A 241 13.48 8.12 -15.77
N GLY A 242 12.81 7.94 -16.90
CA GLY A 242 12.49 6.63 -17.49
C GLY A 242 13.71 5.78 -17.88
N GLY A 243 13.53 4.46 -17.81
CA GLY A 243 14.55 3.48 -18.22
C GLY A 243 15.76 3.38 -17.29
N THR A 244 15.63 3.80 -16.03
CA THR A 244 16.73 3.84 -15.06
C THR A 244 16.64 2.71 -14.04
N ALA A 245 17.76 2.06 -13.79
CA ALA A 245 17.93 1.17 -12.64
C ALA A 245 18.19 2.02 -11.39
N ILE A 246 18.04 1.42 -10.21
CA ILE A 246 18.30 2.10 -8.93
C ILE A 246 19.75 2.62 -8.83
N ALA A 247 20.69 1.95 -9.49
CA ALA A 247 22.09 2.37 -9.58
C ALA A 247 22.26 3.72 -10.29
N ASP A 248 21.45 4.01 -11.31
CA ASP A 248 21.50 5.28 -12.06
C ASP A 248 20.92 6.45 -11.24
N LEU A 249 20.09 6.13 -10.25
CA LEU A 249 19.38 7.07 -9.40
C LEU A 249 20.09 7.33 -8.07
N ALA A 250 21.17 6.59 -7.79
CA ALA A 250 21.94 6.72 -6.56
C ALA A 250 22.64 8.08 -6.45
N LYS A 251 22.85 8.54 -5.21
CA LYS A 251 23.67 9.71 -4.93
C LYS A 251 25.11 9.44 -5.38
N PRO A 252 25.73 10.30 -6.20
CA PRO A 252 27.10 10.11 -6.62
C PRO A 252 28.07 10.38 -5.46
N ALA A 253 29.25 9.74 -5.49
CA ALA A 253 30.31 9.99 -4.51
C ALA A 253 30.82 11.44 -4.56
N THR A 254 30.84 12.02 -5.76
CA THR A 254 31.18 13.43 -6.01
C THR A 254 30.09 14.06 -6.87
N PRO A 255 29.56 15.24 -6.52
CA PRO A 255 28.55 15.92 -7.34
C PRO A 255 29.01 16.10 -8.79
N GLY A 256 28.15 15.76 -9.74
CA GLY A 256 28.54 15.62 -11.15
C GLY A 256 27.39 15.72 -12.15
N THR A 257 26.34 16.50 -11.86
CA THR A 257 25.14 16.67 -12.70
C THR A 257 24.33 15.38 -12.94
N THR A 258 24.47 14.41 -12.04
CA THR A 258 23.70 13.16 -12.05
C THR A 258 22.20 13.42 -11.83
N LEU A 259 21.36 12.39 -12.00
CA LEU A 259 19.92 12.48 -11.73
C LEU A 259 19.65 12.91 -10.28
N TYR A 260 20.43 12.39 -9.34
CA TYR A 260 20.32 12.76 -7.93
C TYR A 260 20.76 14.21 -7.67
N ASP A 261 21.82 14.69 -8.33
CA ASP A 261 22.24 16.10 -8.22
C ASP A 261 21.17 17.06 -8.76
N LYS A 262 20.53 16.71 -9.89
CA LYS A 262 19.43 17.47 -10.48
C LYS A 262 18.21 17.50 -9.56
N LEU A 263 17.85 16.36 -8.97
CA LEU A 263 16.79 16.29 -7.95
C LEU A 263 17.12 17.20 -6.76
N THR A 264 18.35 17.12 -6.25
CA THR A 264 18.82 17.94 -5.12
C THR A 264 18.65 19.43 -5.40
N ALA A 265 19.10 19.89 -6.56
CA ALA A 265 18.94 21.29 -6.98
C ALA A 265 17.46 21.70 -7.07
N ALA A 266 16.61 20.84 -7.63
CA ALA A 266 15.19 21.10 -7.78
C ALA A 266 14.45 21.17 -6.43
N VAL A 267 14.75 20.25 -5.50
CA VAL A 267 14.16 20.24 -4.15
C VAL A 267 14.55 21.51 -3.38
N ASN A 268 15.83 21.91 -3.42
CA ASN A 268 16.30 23.13 -2.77
C ASN A 268 15.66 24.38 -3.36
N SER A 269 15.53 24.45 -4.69
CA SER A 269 14.87 25.56 -5.37
C SER A 269 13.37 25.60 -5.04
N ALA A 270 12.70 24.46 -5.00
CA ALA A 270 11.29 24.36 -4.59
C ALA A 270 11.08 24.88 -3.16
N LYS A 271 11.91 24.48 -2.20
CA LYS A 271 11.83 24.98 -0.81
C LYS A 271 12.00 26.50 -0.75
N THR A 272 12.96 27.06 -1.49
CA THR A 272 13.13 28.52 -1.61
C THR A 272 11.89 29.20 -2.19
N GLN A 273 11.32 28.65 -3.26
CA GLN A 273 10.11 29.19 -3.89
C GLN A 273 8.88 29.06 -2.99
N MET A 274 8.76 27.98 -2.21
CA MET A 274 7.68 27.82 -1.24
C MET A 274 7.71 28.94 -0.20
N THR A 275 8.89 29.26 0.35
CA THR A 275 9.08 30.39 1.26
C THR A 275 8.73 31.72 0.58
N ALA A 276 9.25 31.96 -0.63
CA ALA A 276 9.00 33.21 -1.37
C ALA A 276 7.52 33.44 -1.72
N ASN A 277 6.75 32.37 -1.94
CA ASN A 277 5.32 32.43 -2.27
C ASN A 277 4.42 32.29 -1.03
N ASN A 278 4.98 32.40 0.18
CA ASN A 278 4.26 32.25 1.44
C ASN A 278 3.44 30.94 1.49
N LEU A 279 4.10 29.84 1.15
CA LEU A 279 3.64 28.47 1.26
C LEU A 279 4.43 27.76 2.38
N PRO A 280 4.08 27.96 3.67
CA PRO A 280 4.74 27.32 4.80
C PRO A 280 4.94 25.82 4.59
N ILE A 281 6.19 25.37 4.64
CA ILE A 281 6.56 23.98 4.41
C ILE A 281 6.17 23.17 5.65
N GLY A 282 5.33 22.15 5.44
CA GLY A 282 4.97 21.15 6.43
C GLY A 282 5.95 19.97 6.43
N ASN A 283 5.42 18.77 6.26
CA ASN A 283 6.21 17.56 6.14
C ASN A 283 6.80 17.44 4.74
N THR A 284 8.02 16.90 4.64
CA THR A 284 8.63 16.51 3.37
C THR A 284 8.56 15.00 3.24
N TYR A 285 8.11 14.49 2.10
CA TYR A 285 7.98 13.07 1.81
C TYR A 285 8.74 12.73 0.53
N ALA A 286 9.37 11.56 0.50
CA ALA A 286 9.88 10.97 -0.74
C ALA A 286 8.94 9.87 -1.19
N ILE A 287 8.51 9.91 -2.45
CA ILE A 287 7.69 8.90 -3.09
C ILE A 287 8.54 8.22 -4.16
N TRP A 288 8.72 6.92 -4.01
CA TRP A 288 9.52 6.06 -4.88
C TRP A 288 8.65 5.18 -5.74
N ASN A 289 8.83 5.25 -7.05
CA ASN A 289 8.16 4.35 -8.01
C ASN A 289 9.17 3.93 -9.09
N GLN A 290 9.82 2.79 -8.85
CA GLN A 290 10.84 2.22 -9.69
C GLN A 290 11.02 0.73 -9.42
N GLY A 291 11.60 0.04 -10.37
CA GLY A 291 12.15 -1.30 -10.22
C GLY A 291 12.14 -2.08 -11.53
N GLU A 292 11.43 -1.57 -12.55
CA GLU A 292 11.17 -2.32 -13.77
C GLU A 292 12.48 -2.51 -14.54
N GLN A 293 13.34 -1.49 -14.57
CA GLN A 293 14.66 -1.62 -15.17
C GLN A 293 15.55 -2.60 -14.41
N ASP A 294 15.51 -2.62 -13.07
CA ASP A 294 16.24 -3.60 -12.24
C ASP A 294 15.77 -5.03 -12.50
N ALA A 295 14.47 -5.22 -12.72
CA ALA A 295 13.93 -6.50 -13.13
C ALA A 295 14.39 -6.88 -14.56
N VAL A 296 14.54 -5.92 -15.48
CA VAL A 296 15.09 -6.18 -16.83
C VAL A 296 16.56 -6.59 -16.77
N VAL A 297 17.40 -5.83 -16.06
CA VAL A 297 18.85 -6.10 -15.94
C VAL A 297 19.19 -7.19 -14.92
N ASN A 298 18.18 -7.83 -14.33
CA ASN A 298 18.30 -8.97 -13.44
C ASN A 298 19.07 -8.66 -12.13
N THR A 299 18.92 -7.46 -11.58
CA THR A 299 19.45 -7.11 -10.25
C THR A 299 18.96 -8.11 -9.20
N SER A 300 19.85 -8.62 -8.34
CA SER A 300 19.48 -9.55 -7.26
C SER A 300 18.71 -8.85 -6.15
N ALA A 301 17.97 -9.61 -5.32
CA ALA A 301 17.23 -9.02 -4.20
C ALA A 301 18.18 -8.31 -3.21
N SER A 302 19.33 -8.92 -2.89
CA SER A 302 20.31 -8.36 -1.96
C SER A 302 20.88 -7.02 -2.44
N VAL A 303 21.27 -6.93 -3.71
CA VAL A 303 21.83 -5.71 -4.31
C VAL A 303 20.78 -4.60 -4.33
N TYR A 304 19.54 -4.91 -4.74
CA TYR A 304 18.46 -3.92 -4.74
C TYR A 304 18.13 -3.41 -3.33
N ARG A 305 18.04 -4.30 -2.33
CA ARG A 305 17.81 -3.91 -0.92
C ARG A 305 18.92 -2.99 -0.40
N ALA A 306 20.18 -3.32 -0.66
CA ALA A 306 21.31 -2.50 -0.23
C ALA A 306 21.28 -1.11 -0.88
N ALA A 307 21.05 -1.05 -2.20
CA ALA A 307 20.95 0.21 -2.93
C ALA A 307 19.76 1.06 -2.46
N LEU A 308 18.59 0.44 -2.21
CA LEU A 308 17.40 1.15 -1.74
C LEU A 308 17.58 1.68 -0.33
N ASN A 309 18.14 0.89 0.59
CA ASN A 309 18.48 1.38 1.94
C ASN A 309 19.41 2.59 1.88
N LYS A 310 20.47 2.51 1.08
CA LYS A 310 21.40 3.62 0.90
C LYS A 310 20.71 4.87 0.34
N LEU A 311 19.86 4.71 -0.67
CA LEU A 311 19.10 5.82 -1.25
C LEU A 311 18.17 6.47 -0.21
N ILE A 312 17.51 5.67 0.63
CA ILE A 312 16.64 6.18 1.71
C ILE A 312 17.47 7.00 2.70
N ASP A 313 18.63 6.51 3.12
CA ASP A 313 19.51 7.22 4.07
C ASP A 313 20.04 8.54 3.47
N ASP A 314 20.44 8.51 2.20
CA ASP A 314 20.91 9.69 1.45
C ASP A 314 19.78 10.75 1.35
N MET A 315 18.56 10.35 0.96
CA MET A 315 17.42 11.27 0.83
C MET A 315 16.92 11.79 2.19
N SER A 316 16.98 10.96 3.23
CA SER A 316 16.67 11.37 4.61
C SER A 316 17.61 12.47 5.08
N THR A 317 18.90 12.31 4.82
CA THR A 317 19.93 13.28 5.15
C THR A 317 19.78 14.57 4.33
N ASP A 318 19.70 14.46 3.01
CA ASP A 318 19.79 15.61 2.11
C ASP A 318 18.49 16.44 2.07
N PHE A 319 17.33 15.79 2.23
CA PHE A 319 16.04 16.44 2.03
C PHE A 319 15.20 16.57 3.30
N SER A 320 15.64 15.98 4.41
CA SER A 320 14.91 15.96 5.70
C SER A 320 13.51 15.35 5.54
N ILE A 321 13.42 14.21 4.84
CA ILE A 321 12.15 13.52 4.65
C ILE A 321 11.64 12.92 5.96
N LYS A 322 10.33 13.07 6.23
CA LYS A 322 9.64 12.44 7.37
C LYS A 322 9.46 10.94 7.15
N ARG A 323 9.11 10.55 5.93
CA ARG A 323 8.96 9.17 5.49
C ARG A 323 9.39 9.00 4.04
N PHE A 324 9.99 7.84 3.76
CA PHE A 324 10.17 7.31 2.42
C PHE A 324 9.02 6.36 2.08
N ILE A 325 8.34 6.58 0.98
CA ILE A 325 7.08 5.90 0.65
C ILE A 325 7.23 5.20 -0.68
N ILE A 326 7.07 3.88 -0.67
CA ILE A 326 7.25 3.04 -1.85
C ILE A 326 5.89 2.79 -2.51
N GLN A 327 5.80 3.11 -3.79
CA GLN A 327 4.82 2.52 -4.70
C GLN A 327 5.43 1.25 -5.27
N THR A 328 4.85 0.10 -4.94
CA THR A 328 5.41 -1.19 -5.35
C THR A 328 5.42 -1.32 -6.86
N LEU A 329 6.48 -1.92 -7.38
CA LEU A 329 6.63 -2.22 -8.80
C LEU A 329 5.41 -2.97 -9.37
N SER A 330 4.97 -2.57 -10.56
CA SER A 330 3.85 -3.16 -11.28
C SER A 330 4.11 -4.56 -11.83
N SER A 331 3.06 -5.28 -12.21
CA SER A 331 3.07 -6.58 -12.90
C SER A 331 3.45 -6.47 -14.39
N CYS A 332 4.58 -5.79 -14.69
CA CYS A 332 5.06 -5.58 -16.06
C CYS A 332 5.88 -6.77 -16.58
N TYR A 333 5.23 -7.76 -17.20
CA TYR A 333 5.88 -8.99 -17.65
C TYR A 333 6.39 -8.95 -19.09
N LEU A 334 6.15 -7.90 -19.88
CA LEU A 334 6.49 -7.96 -21.31
C LEU A 334 8.00 -8.02 -21.61
N TYR A 335 8.82 -7.39 -20.75
CA TYR A 335 10.27 -7.25 -20.97
C TYR A 335 11.12 -8.06 -19.98
N THR A 336 10.49 -8.83 -19.10
CA THR A 336 11.19 -9.61 -18.07
C THR A 336 10.31 -10.74 -17.55
N SER A 337 10.88 -11.68 -16.79
CA SER A 337 10.14 -12.80 -16.21
C SER A 337 9.46 -12.45 -14.89
N GLU A 338 8.35 -13.11 -14.59
CA GLU A 338 7.58 -12.90 -13.35
C GLU A 338 8.44 -12.98 -12.09
N TYR A 339 9.36 -13.95 -12.02
CA TYR A 339 10.23 -14.10 -10.84
C TYR A 339 11.14 -12.88 -10.62
N LYS A 340 11.59 -12.21 -11.68
CA LYS A 340 12.43 -11.00 -11.59
C LYS A 340 11.63 -9.81 -11.08
N VAL A 341 10.38 -9.69 -11.52
CA VAL A 341 9.41 -8.72 -10.98
C VAL A 341 9.15 -9.00 -9.49
N ALA A 342 8.79 -10.24 -9.15
CA ALA A 342 8.48 -10.64 -7.77
C ALA A 342 9.66 -10.44 -6.82
N ARG A 343 10.90 -10.66 -7.31
CA ARG A 343 12.15 -10.37 -6.59
C ARG A 343 12.23 -8.91 -6.15
N ILE A 344 12.08 -7.97 -7.08
CA ILE A 344 12.19 -6.54 -6.78
C ILE A 344 11.03 -6.09 -5.88
N GLN A 345 9.81 -6.54 -6.15
CA GLN A 345 8.66 -6.27 -5.28
C GLN A 345 8.88 -6.78 -3.84
N GLN A 346 9.49 -7.95 -3.68
CA GLN A 346 9.78 -8.49 -2.36
C GLN A 346 10.90 -7.70 -1.66
N ALA A 347 11.96 -7.33 -2.37
CA ALA A 347 13.01 -6.47 -1.85
C ALA A 347 12.46 -5.12 -1.33
N GLN A 348 11.54 -4.50 -2.07
CA GLN A 348 10.83 -3.28 -1.64
C GLN A 348 10.05 -3.49 -0.34
N ARG A 349 9.32 -4.60 -0.23
CA ARG A 349 8.56 -4.95 0.98
C ARG A 349 9.47 -5.26 2.17
N ASP A 350 10.60 -5.92 1.94
CA ASP A 350 11.58 -6.23 2.99
C ASP A 350 12.16 -4.94 3.59
N VAL A 351 12.56 -3.99 2.73
CA VAL A 351 13.08 -2.68 3.18
C VAL A 351 12.03 -1.90 3.96
N ALA A 352 10.78 -1.85 3.48
CA ALA A 352 9.71 -1.18 4.19
C ALA A 352 9.37 -1.84 5.54
N ALA A 353 9.48 -3.17 5.65
CA ALA A 353 9.22 -3.88 6.90
C ALA A 353 10.35 -3.71 7.93
N ALA A 354 11.60 -3.56 7.45
CA ALA A 354 12.78 -3.45 8.30
C ALA A 354 13.03 -2.02 8.84
N ARG A 355 12.31 -1.02 8.34
CA ARG A 355 12.55 0.39 8.65
C ARG A 355 11.30 1.09 9.19
N SER A 356 11.44 1.84 10.27
CA SER A 356 10.33 2.63 10.85
C SER A 356 10.05 3.94 10.11
N ASP A 357 11.01 4.41 9.31
CA ASP A 357 10.93 5.63 8.50
C ASP A 357 10.44 5.38 7.07
N THR A 358 10.12 4.13 6.73
CA THR A 358 9.74 3.71 5.38
C THR A 358 8.43 2.92 5.41
N LEU A 359 7.61 3.05 4.37
CA LEU A 359 6.38 2.25 4.23
C LEU A 359 6.01 1.99 2.77
N ILE A 360 5.17 0.97 2.55
CA ILE A 360 4.50 0.77 1.26
C ILE A 360 3.28 1.68 1.21
N GLY A 361 3.32 2.71 0.37
CA GLY A 361 2.22 3.65 0.21
C GLY A 361 1.12 3.16 -0.73
N SER A 362 1.47 2.30 -1.68
CA SER A 362 0.52 1.72 -2.63
C SER A 362 1.01 0.37 -3.14
N ASN A 363 0.14 -0.64 -3.06
CA ASN A 363 0.33 -1.97 -3.62
C ASN A 363 -0.56 -2.23 -4.84
N ALA A 364 -1.48 -1.32 -5.19
CA ALA A 364 -2.44 -1.53 -6.28
C ALA A 364 -1.79 -1.88 -7.62
N GLN A 365 -0.60 -1.33 -7.89
CA GLN A 365 0.15 -1.51 -9.13
C GLN A 365 0.51 -2.98 -9.40
N THR A 366 0.69 -3.79 -8.35
CA THR A 366 0.95 -5.23 -8.48
C THR A 366 -0.21 -6.02 -9.11
N ARG A 367 -1.39 -5.39 -9.20
CA ARG A 367 -2.61 -5.96 -9.79
C ARG A 367 -2.96 -5.32 -11.13
N PHE A 368 -2.13 -4.40 -11.65
CA PHE A 368 -2.45 -3.71 -12.90
C PHE A 368 -2.17 -4.63 -14.09
N THR A 369 -3.16 -4.77 -14.97
CA THR A 369 -3.03 -5.59 -16.18
C THR A 369 -3.62 -4.83 -17.36
N VAL A 370 -3.27 -5.26 -18.57
CA VAL A 370 -3.96 -4.76 -19.78
C VAL A 370 -5.44 -5.17 -19.73
N ASN A 371 -5.75 -6.37 -19.25
CA ASN A 371 -7.11 -6.92 -19.20
C ASN A 371 -8.05 -6.13 -18.28
N ASN A 372 -7.55 -5.60 -17.16
CA ASN A 372 -8.35 -4.71 -16.30
C ASN A 372 -8.25 -3.22 -16.68
N GLY A 373 -7.57 -2.91 -17.79
CA GLY A 373 -7.45 -1.56 -18.34
C GLY A 373 -6.58 -0.61 -17.50
N LEU A 374 -5.73 -1.14 -16.63
CA LEU A 374 -4.86 -0.35 -15.75
C LEU A 374 -3.42 -0.26 -16.27
N LEU A 375 -3.00 -1.16 -17.16
CA LEU A 375 -1.80 -1.01 -18.00
C LEU A 375 -2.18 -0.65 -19.43
N GLN A 376 -1.30 0.09 -20.10
CA GLN A 376 -1.43 0.39 -21.52
C GLN A 376 -1.24 -0.88 -22.34
N SER A 377 -2.10 -1.10 -23.33
CA SER A 377 -2.01 -2.26 -24.23
C SER A 377 -0.85 -2.16 -25.22
N THR A 378 -0.29 -0.97 -25.43
CA THR A 378 0.80 -0.69 -26.38
C THR A 378 2.15 -1.20 -25.88
N ASP A 379 2.42 -1.09 -24.58
CA ASP A 379 3.70 -1.49 -23.99
C ASP A 379 3.60 -2.46 -22.80
N ASN A 380 2.41 -2.64 -22.21
CA ASN A 380 2.18 -3.51 -21.04
C ASN A 380 3.13 -3.22 -19.86
N VAL A 381 3.57 -1.96 -19.71
CA VAL A 381 4.45 -1.48 -18.62
C VAL A 381 3.87 -0.25 -17.96
N HIS A 382 3.47 0.74 -18.76
CA HIS A 382 3.04 2.03 -18.24
C HIS A 382 1.57 1.99 -17.90
N TYR A 383 1.22 2.69 -16.82
CA TYR A 383 -0.16 2.71 -16.35
C TYR A 383 -1.02 3.50 -17.33
N THR A 384 -2.28 3.10 -17.49
CA THR A 384 -3.26 4.02 -18.07
C THR A 384 -3.46 5.19 -17.11
N GLN A 385 -3.98 6.31 -17.59
CA GLN A 385 -4.30 7.45 -16.73
C GLN A 385 -5.29 7.05 -15.61
N ARG A 386 -6.18 6.07 -15.86
CA ARG A 386 -7.02 5.45 -14.83
C ARG A 386 -6.18 4.71 -13.78
N GLY A 387 -5.21 3.90 -14.19
CA GLY A 387 -4.27 3.23 -13.27
C GLY A 387 -3.49 4.22 -12.40
N TYR A 388 -2.99 5.30 -13.01
CA TYR A 388 -2.33 6.38 -12.27
C TYR A 388 -3.25 7.06 -11.25
N ASN A 389 -4.51 7.32 -11.58
CA ASN A 389 -5.46 7.94 -10.64
C ASN A 389 -5.73 7.02 -9.44
N ILE A 390 -5.89 5.71 -9.66
CA ILE A 390 -6.08 4.72 -8.60
C ILE A 390 -4.86 4.66 -7.69
N ALA A 391 -3.66 4.53 -8.27
CA ALA A 391 -2.41 4.50 -7.52
C ALA A 391 -2.19 5.79 -6.72
N GLY A 392 -2.49 6.95 -7.31
CA GLY A 392 -2.40 8.25 -6.64
C GLY A 392 -3.39 8.39 -5.48
N LYS A 393 -4.63 7.92 -5.65
CA LYS A 393 -5.65 7.97 -4.60
C LYS A 393 -5.32 7.05 -3.41
N GLN A 394 -4.90 5.80 -3.68
CA GLN A 394 -4.46 4.88 -2.62
C GLN A 394 -3.29 5.47 -1.84
N LEU A 395 -2.29 5.99 -2.57
CA LEU A 395 -1.12 6.62 -1.98
C LEU A 395 -1.50 7.80 -1.07
N ALA A 396 -2.45 8.66 -1.49
CA ALA A 396 -2.91 9.78 -0.68
C ALA A 396 -3.50 9.35 0.66
N GLY A 397 -4.28 8.27 0.68
CA GLY A 397 -4.80 7.69 1.91
C GLY A 397 -3.68 7.25 2.86
N SER A 398 -2.70 6.52 2.33
CA SER A 398 -1.54 6.05 3.10
C SER A 398 -0.64 7.18 3.61
N VAL A 399 -0.49 8.28 2.86
CA VAL A 399 0.29 9.43 3.32
C VAL A 399 -0.49 10.26 4.35
N ALA A 400 -1.80 10.41 4.16
CA ALA A 400 -2.67 11.12 5.10
C ALA A 400 -2.71 10.44 6.47
N SER A 401 -2.73 9.10 6.52
CA SER A 401 -2.71 8.35 7.78
C SER A 401 -1.44 8.52 8.61
N ILE A 402 -0.32 8.99 8.01
CA ILE A 402 0.93 9.32 8.74
C ILE A 402 0.80 10.64 9.52
N ASN A 403 -0.14 11.52 9.13
CA ASN A 403 -0.25 12.88 9.70
C ASN A 403 -1.21 12.99 10.87
N PHE A 404 -2.13 12.05 10.97
CA PHE A 404 -2.97 11.87 12.13
C PHE A 404 -2.37 10.65 12.79
N ASP A 405 -1.66 10.80 13.92
CA ASP A 405 -1.01 9.72 14.68
C ASP A 405 -2.00 8.63 15.19
N ASP A 406 -3.17 8.51 14.57
CA ASP A 406 -4.35 7.76 14.94
C ASP A 406 -5.01 7.03 13.75
N LEU A 407 -4.26 6.79 12.68
CA LEU A 407 -4.60 5.76 11.68
C LEU A 407 -3.46 4.74 11.58
N ALA A 408 -3.02 4.26 12.73
CA ALA A 408 -2.40 2.94 12.80
C ALA A 408 -3.35 1.94 12.10
N ALA A 409 -2.87 1.35 11.01
CA ALA A 409 -3.49 0.21 10.34
C ALA A 409 -4.88 0.42 9.69
N ALA A 410 -5.16 1.58 9.09
CA ALA A 410 -6.16 1.60 8.02
C ALA A 410 -5.47 1.22 6.69
N GLU A 411 -5.10 -0.06 6.56
CA GLU A 411 -5.23 -0.71 5.26
C GLU A 411 -6.70 -0.50 4.88
N ILE A 412 -7.00 0.55 4.10
CA ILE A 412 -8.16 0.53 3.22
C ILE A 412 -7.77 -0.49 2.16
N GLU A 413 -7.89 -1.73 2.63
CA GLU A 413 -7.79 -2.98 1.95
C GLU A 413 -8.52 -2.82 0.62
N LEU A 414 -7.87 -3.31 -0.41
CA LEU A 414 -8.52 -3.67 -1.66
C LEU A 414 -9.38 -4.94 -1.42
N ASP A 415 -10.09 -5.00 -0.29
CA ASP A 415 -11.02 -6.05 0.15
C ASP A 415 -12.29 -6.10 -0.70
N LEU A 416 -12.42 -5.19 -1.66
CA LEU A 416 -13.39 -5.35 -2.74
C LEU A 416 -12.97 -6.42 -3.77
N TRP A 417 -11.77 -7.01 -3.70
CA TRP A 417 -11.30 -8.03 -4.66
C TRP A 417 -10.46 -9.19 -4.07
N GLY A 418 -10.81 -9.67 -2.88
CA GLY A 418 -10.65 -11.08 -2.49
C GLY A 418 -9.23 -11.67 -2.42
N GLY A 419 -8.33 -11.08 -1.62
CA GLY A 419 -7.05 -11.73 -1.30
C GLY A 419 -6.70 -11.62 0.18
N MET A 420 -6.42 -12.75 0.84
CA MET A 420 -5.89 -12.77 2.20
C MET A 420 -4.51 -12.12 2.26
N LEU A 421 -4.36 -10.99 2.94
CA LEU A 421 -3.06 -10.46 3.36
C LEU A 421 -2.78 -10.92 4.80
N SER A 422 -2.01 -11.99 4.95
CA SER A 422 -1.45 -12.35 6.26
C SER A 422 -0.46 -11.26 6.70
N SER A 423 -0.61 -10.76 7.93
CA SER A 423 0.29 -9.77 8.54
C SER A 423 1.77 -10.10 8.25
N GLY A 424 2.53 -9.10 7.81
CA GLY A 424 3.88 -9.28 7.23
C GLY A 424 4.96 -9.86 8.14
N LYS A 425 4.65 -10.32 9.36
CA LYS A 425 5.61 -10.84 10.36
C LYS A 425 5.82 -12.36 10.30
N ARG A 426 5.00 -13.10 9.56
CA ARG A 426 5.24 -14.53 9.25
C ARG A 426 4.72 -14.83 7.85
N ARG A 427 5.58 -14.74 6.84
CA ARG A 427 5.21 -15.08 5.46
C ARG A 427 5.62 -16.51 5.17
N THR A 428 4.70 -17.45 5.31
CA THR A 428 4.87 -18.78 4.70
C THR A 428 4.33 -18.70 3.28
N LYS A 429 5.19 -18.91 2.29
CA LYS A 429 4.80 -18.95 0.88
C LYS A 429 4.89 -20.37 0.38
N LEU A 430 3.86 -20.82 -0.33
CA LEU A 430 4.04 -21.95 -1.23
C LEU A 430 4.92 -21.46 -2.38
N THR A 431 6.03 -22.15 -2.60
CA THR A 431 7.00 -21.81 -3.64
C THR A 431 7.14 -23.01 -4.56
N HIS A 432 6.84 -22.80 -5.84
CA HIS A 432 7.02 -23.77 -6.91
C HIS A 432 8.06 -23.25 -7.89
N VAL A 433 9.12 -24.03 -8.11
CA VAL A 433 10.15 -23.76 -9.12
C VAL A 433 10.26 -24.93 -10.07
N ARG A 434 10.46 -24.62 -11.35
CA ARG A 434 10.79 -25.61 -12.38
C ARG A 434 12.09 -25.24 -13.05
N VAL A 435 13.00 -26.21 -13.17
CA VAL A 435 14.32 -26.04 -13.77
C VAL A 435 14.50 -27.07 -14.88
N LYS A 436 14.94 -26.63 -16.06
CA LYS A 436 15.19 -27.51 -17.22
C LYS A 436 16.55 -27.29 -17.82
N LYS A 437 17.09 -28.37 -18.39
CA LYS A 437 18.23 -28.33 -19.28
C LYS A 437 17.82 -28.11 -20.75
N SER A 438 18.30 -27.03 -21.35
CA SER A 438 18.12 -26.70 -22.77
C SER A 438 19.42 -26.16 -23.38
N GLY A 439 19.78 -26.62 -24.57
CA GLY A 439 20.98 -26.14 -25.28
C GLY A 439 22.29 -26.28 -24.50
N GLY A 440 22.39 -27.26 -23.60
CA GLY A 440 23.55 -27.45 -22.71
C GLY A 440 23.51 -26.67 -21.39
N SER A 441 22.61 -25.69 -21.23
CA SER A 441 22.46 -24.86 -20.02
C SER A 441 21.24 -25.25 -19.20
N TRP A 442 21.27 -24.97 -17.89
CA TRP A 442 20.13 -25.12 -17.00
C TRP A 442 19.48 -23.76 -16.74
N GLY A 443 18.15 -23.68 -16.81
CA GLY A 443 17.40 -22.44 -16.62
C GLY A 443 16.11 -22.64 -15.81
N VAL A 444 15.69 -21.57 -15.13
CA VAL A 444 14.41 -21.49 -14.42
C VAL A 444 13.33 -21.06 -15.42
N TYR A 445 12.19 -21.76 -15.44
CA TYR A 445 11.08 -21.38 -16.31
C TYR A 445 10.32 -20.14 -15.82
N SER A 446 9.70 -19.41 -16.74
CA SER A 446 8.79 -18.30 -16.41
C SER A 446 7.65 -18.22 -17.42
N GLU A 447 6.55 -17.55 -17.06
CA GLU A 447 5.33 -17.48 -17.87
C GLU A 447 5.54 -16.96 -19.32
N ASN A 448 6.58 -16.17 -19.57
CA ASN A 448 6.89 -15.64 -20.91
C ASN A 448 7.72 -16.58 -21.78
N ASP A 449 8.15 -17.73 -21.25
CA ASP A 449 8.67 -18.81 -22.07
C ASP A 449 7.45 -19.52 -22.68
N SER A 450 7.36 -19.53 -24.02
CA SER A 450 6.25 -20.01 -24.87
C SER A 450 5.82 -21.48 -24.69
N THR A 451 6.24 -22.12 -23.60
CA THR A 451 6.12 -23.54 -23.28
C THR A 451 5.23 -23.84 -22.07
N GLY A 452 4.59 -22.83 -21.46
CA GLY A 452 3.52 -23.02 -20.47
C GLY A 452 3.99 -23.56 -19.10
N SER A 453 4.91 -22.85 -18.44
CA SER A 453 5.47 -23.28 -17.14
C SER A 453 5.60 -22.11 -16.15
N TYR A 454 4.81 -22.16 -15.07
CA TYR A 454 4.71 -21.17 -13.99
C TYR A 454 5.81 -21.34 -12.93
N THR A 455 6.47 -20.25 -12.53
CA THR A 455 7.27 -20.19 -11.29
C THR A 455 6.59 -19.29 -10.29
N GLN A 456 6.25 -19.84 -9.12
CA GLN A 456 5.52 -19.10 -8.09
C GLN A 456 6.45 -18.10 -7.38
N GLN A 457 5.88 -16.98 -6.93
CA GLN A 457 6.58 -15.96 -6.14
C GLN A 457 7.30 -16.59 -4.92
N GLY A 458 8.60 -16.33 -4.77
CA GLY A 458 9.37 -16.81 -3.61
C GLY A 458 10.83 -17.15 -3.87
N VAL A 459 11.30 -17.10 -5.12
CA VAL A 459 12.69 -17.47 -5.48
C VAL A 459 13.46 -16.32 -6.12
N ASP A 460 14.77 -16.29 -5.87
CA ASP A 460 15.72 -15.32 -6.40
C ASP A 460 16.47 -15.88 -7.63
N GLY A 461 15.80 -16.70 -8.45
CA GLY A 461 16.37 -17.34 -9.64
C GLY A 461 17.03 -18.70 -9.37
N ALA A 462 18.06 -19.03 -10.15
CA ALA A 462 18.89 -20.23 -9.94
C ALA A 462 20.36 -19.94 -10.25
N ASN A 463 21.25 -20.49 -9.43
CA ASN A 463 22.69 -20.49 -9.63
C ASN A 463 23.15 -21.90 -10.00
N LEU A 464 24.03 -22.01 -10.99
CA LEU A 464 24.62 -23.29 -11.40
C LEU A 464 25.97 -23.44 -10.72
N VAL A 465 26.14 -24.51 -9.95
CA VAL A 465 27.36 -24.81 -9.21
C VAL A 465 27.84 -26.20 -9.59
N SER A 466 28.67 -26.31 -10.64
CA SER A 466 29.30 -27.56 -11.14
C SER A 466 28.34 -28.75 -11.38
N ASP A 467 27.94 -29.43 -10.31
CA ASP A 467 27.07 -30.61 -10.24
C ASP A 467 25.69 -30.34 -9.58
N LYS A 468 25.46 -29.13 -9.07
CA LYS A 468 24.26 -28.73 -8.35
C LYS A 468 23.56 -27.52 -8.94
N VAL A 469 22.24 -27.50 -8.83
CA VAL A 469 21.41 -26.31 -9.06
C VAL A 469 21.05 -25.70 -7.70
N GLN A 470 21.47 -24.48 -7.43
CA GLN A 470 21.09 -23.75 -6.23
C GLN A 470 19.93 -22.81 -6.53
N ILE A 471 18.85 -22.91 -5.74
CA ILE A 471 17.67 -22.05 -5.82
C ILE A 471 17.66 -21.15 -4.58
N PRO A 472 18.14 -19.90 -4.70
CA PRO A 472 17.98 -18.91 -3.63
C PRO A 472 16.52 -18.52 -3.43
N PHE A 473 16.12 -18.22 -2.21
CA PHE A 473 14.76 -17.80 -1.87
C PHE A 473 14.66 -16.30 -1.55
N LEU A 474 13.48 -15.75 -1.79
CA LEU A 474 13.16 -14.37 -1.46
C LEU A 474 12.74 -14.25 0.01
N GLY A 475 13.54 -13.53 0.79
CA GLY A 475 13.29 -13.22 2.20
C GLY A 475 14.55 -12.67 2.87
N ALA A 476 14.43 -12.24 4.12
CA ALA A 476 15.56 -11.91 4.98
C ALA A 476 15.65 -12.96 6.12
N GLY A 477 16.87 -13.35 6.49
CA GLY A 477 17.11 -14.31 7.58
C GLY A 477 17.12 -15.79 7.15
N SER A 478 17.35 -16.69 8.11
CA SER A 478 17.43 -18.14 7.88
C SER A 478 16.03 -18.73 7.67
N PRO A 479 15.73 -19.30 6.49
CA PRO A 479 14.41 -19.85 6.20
C PRO A 479 14.20 -21.23 6.83
N PHE A 480 12.95 -21.54 7.17
CA PHE A 480 12.52 -22.90 7.46
C PHE A 480 11.77 -23.51 6.28
N TYR A 481 11.87 -24.84 6.16
CA TYR A 481 11.34 -25.61 5.04
C TYR A 481 10.37 -26.66 5.53
N SER A 482 9.21 -26.76 4.87
CA SER A 482 8.26 -27.84 5.16
C SER A 482 7.61 -28.38 3.88
N GLY A 483 7.42 -29.70 3.85
CA GLY A 483 6.67 -30.40 2.79
C GLY A 483 7.29 -30.31 1.40
N GLU A 484 8.63 -30.35 1.26
CA GLU A 484 9.24 -30.31 -0.06
C GLU A 484 8.92 -31.57 -0.88
N VAL A 485 8.48 -31.35 -2.12
CA VAL A 485 8.30 -32.40 -3.13
C VAL A 485 9.14 -32.04 -4.36
N VAL A 486 10.03 -32.94 -4.78
CA VAL A 486 10.81 -32.83 -6.01
C VAL A 486 10.29 -33.82 -7.04
N THR A 487 9.86 -33.34 -8.21
CA THR A 487 9.24 -34.15 -9.26
C THR A 487 10.06 -34.07 -10.55
N PRO A 488 10.80 -35.13 -10.93
CA PRO A 488 11.48 -35.19 -12.22
C PRO A 488 10.50 -35.46 -13.36
N ASN A 489 10.80 -34.94 -14.55
CA ASN A 489 9.99 -35.16 -15.74
C ASN A 489 10.21 -36.56 -16.36
N ARG A 490 9.42 -36.90 -17.38
CA ARG A 490 9.51 -38.20 -18.07
C ARG A 490 10.90 -38.46 -18.68
N ALA A 491 11.57 -37.44 -19.20
CA ALA A 491 12.92 -37.59 -19.76
C ALA A 491 13.91 -38.03 -18.69
N MET A 492 13.90 -37.39 -17.51
CA MET A 492 14.73 -37.81 -16.38
C MET A 492 14.45 -39.25 -15.94
N GLN A 493 13.18 -39.67 -15.93
CA GLN A 493 12.79 -41.06 -15.61
C GLN A 493 13.35 -42.07 -16.62
N GLN A 494 13.37 -41.75 -17.93
CA GLN A 494 13.96 -42.61 -18.97
C GLN A 494 15.46 -42.85 -18.76
N PHE A 495 16.16 -41.88 -18.18
CA PHE A 495 17.58 -41.96 -17.87
C PHE A 495 17.87 -42.47 -16.45
N ASN A 496 16.85 -42.95 -15.71
CA ASN A 496 16.95 -43.34 -14.29
C ASN A 496 17.60 -42.26 -13.41
N LEU A 497 17.25 -41.00 -13.69
CA LEU A 497 17.70 -39.85 -12.92
C LEU A 497 16.77 -39.59 -11.74
N SER A 498 17.38 -39.24 -10.61
CA SER A 498 16.70 -38.72 -9.42
C SER A 498 17.35 -37.41 -8.99
N VAL A 499 16.62 -36.62 -8.21
CA VAL A 499 17.08 -35.31 -7.74
C VAL A 499 16.85 -35.23 -6.24
N ILE A 500 17.90 -34.87 -5.50
CA ILE A 500 17.84 -34.73 -4.04
C ILE A 500 18.16 -33.28 -3.68
N GLY A 501 17.27 -32.66 -2.90
CA GLY A 501 17.42 -31.31 -2.38
C GLY A 501 18.05 -31.29 -0.98
N ALA A 502 18.90 -30.30 -0.71
CA ALA A 502 19.45 -30.02 0.61
C ALA A 502 19.43 -28.50 0.89
N PRO A 503 19.31 -28.06 2.16
CA PRO A 503 19.51 -26.65 2.52
C PRO A 503 20.91 -26.17 2.18
N VAL A 504 21.04 -24.93 1.71
CA VAL A 504 22.35 -24.32 1.42
C VAL A 504 22.37 -22.83 1.80
N THR A 505 23.50 -22.39 2.33
CA THR A 505 23.83 -20.97 2.47
C THR A 505 24.58 -20.55 1.21
N ILE A 506 23.99 -19.67 0.41
CA ILE A 506 24.52 -19.27 -0.90
C ILE A 506 25.44 -18.06 -0.73
N ASP A 507 25.01 -17.07 0.05
CA ASP A 507 25.79 -15.89 0.39
C ASP A 507 25.46 -15.46 1.82
N SER A 508 26.32 -15.84 2.76
CA SER A 508 26.14 -15.51 4.17
C SER A 508 26.25 -14.01 4.46
N ALA A 509 27.04 -13.27 3.68
CA ALA A 509 27.25 -11.84 3.91
C ALA A 509 25.99 -11.03 3.57
N ASN A 510 25.25 -11.47 2.56
CA ASN A 510 24.00 -10.84 2.12
C ASN A 510 22.73 -11.54 2.60
N GLY A 511 22.86 -12.55 3.48
CA GLY A 511 21.74 -13.32 4.02
C GLY A 511 20.94 -14.07 2.95
N VAL A 512 21.62 -14.58 1.91
CA VAL A 512 20.99 -15.35 0.83
C VAL A 512 21.07 -16.84 1.15
N TYR A 513 19.90 -17.43 1.39
CA TYR A 513 19.72 -18.85 1.68
C TYR A 513 18.86 -19.51 0.60
N GLY A 514 19.01 -20.82 0.45
CA GLY A 514 18.33 -21.56 -0.61
C GLY A 514 18.30 -23.07 -0.41
N ARG A 515 17.90 -23.76 -1.48
CA ARG A 515 18.10 -25.21 -1.66
C ARG A 515 19.12 -25.48 -2.74
N GLU A 516 19.99 -26.45 -2.53
CA GLU A 516 20.80 -27.05 -3.59
C GLU A 516 20.19 -28.38 -4.01
N TYR A 517 20.14 -28.62 -5.32
CA TYR A 517 19.60 -29.83 -5.92
C TYR A 517 20.71 -30.55 -6.68
N GLN A 518 21.02 -31.78 -6.26
CA GLN A 518 21.99 -32.66 -6.89
C GLN A 518 21.25 -33.71 -7.72
N VAL A 519 21.70 -33.92 -8.96
CA VAL A 519 21.20 -34.99 -9.83
C VAL A 519 21.99 -36.27 -9.56
N PHE A 520 21.29 -37.39 -9.44
CA PHE A 520 21.85 -38.74 -9.28
C PHE A 520 21.34 -39.68 -10.35
N ALA A 521 22.16 -40.66 -10.75
CA ALA A 521 21.78 -41.71 -11.70
C ALA A 521 22.12 -43.10 -11.16
N ASN A 522 21.29 -44.08 -11.53
CA ASN A 522 21.67 -45.49 -11.45
C ASN A 522 22.29 -45.92 -12.78
N LEU A 523 23.62 -45.87 -12.86
CA LEU A 523 24.36 -46.17 -14.08
C LEU A 523 24.39 -47.67 -14.33
N ASN A 524 24.02 -48.05 -15.55
CA ASN A 524 24.10 -49.43 -16.05
C ASN A 524 24.79 -49.41 -17.40
N PHE A 525 26.00 -49.95 -17.47
CA PHE A 525 26.81 -49.92 -18.69
C PHE A 525 27.75 -51.12 -18.74
N THR A 526 28.20 -51.46 -19.93
CA THR A 526 29.24 -52.46 -20.15
C THR A 526 30.58 -51.80 -20.38
N VAL A 527 31.65 -52.41 -19.88
CA VAL A 527 33.03 -52.01 -20.16
C VAL A 527 33.81 -53.20 -20.71
N ASN A 528 34.59 -52.98 -21.77
CA ASN A 528 35.46 -54.00 -22.35
C ASN A 528 36.86 -53.99 -21.70
N SER A 529 37.67 -55.00 -22.02
CA SER A 529 39.04 -55.14 -21.48
C SER A 529 40.00 -54.01 -21.87
N SER A 530 39.63 -53.16 -22.85
CA SER A 530 40.38 -51.98 -23.26
C SER A 530 39.88 -50.68 -22.60
N GLY A 531 38.92 -50.77 -21.66
CA GLY A 531 38.32 -49.61 -21.00
C GLY A 531 37.23 -48.90 -21.81
N GLY A 532 36.86 -49.42 -22.98
CA GLY A 532 35.77 -48.91 -23.79
C GLY A 532 34.42 -49.18 -23.15
N MET A 533 33.62 -48.13 -22.94
CA MET A 533 32.29 -48.21 -22.34
C MET A 533 31.18 -48.22 -23.40
N SER A 534 30.09 -48.94 -23.14
CA SER A 534 28.89 -49.00 -23.98
C SER A 534 27.63 -49.17 -23.13
N VAL A 535 26.47 -48.82 -23.69
CA VAL A 535 25.17 -48.89 -23.02
C VAL A 535 24.19 -49.73 -23.83
N SER A 536 23.19 -50.30 -23.15
CA SER A 536 22.16 -51.12 -23.80
C SER A 536 21.37 -50.29 -24.83
N GLY A 537 21.14 -50.85 -26.02
CA GLY A 537 20.42 -50.17 -27.10
C GLY A 537 21.20 -49.06 -27.83
N GLY A 538 22.45 -48.79 -27.45
CA GLY A 538 23.33 -47.87 -28.20
C GLY A 538 22.95 -46.39 -28.12
N SER A 539 22.20 -45.97 -27.09
CA SER A 539 21.83 -44.56 -26.90
C SER A 539 23.06 -43.67 -26.68
N ALA A 540 23.27 -42.71 -27.58
CA ALA A 540 24.39 -41.76 -27.52
C ALA A 540 24.33 -40.89 -26.26
N ASP A 541 23.13 -40.46 -25.84
CA ASP A 541 22.94 -39.62 -24.65
C ASP A 541 23.24 -40.39 -23.36
N GLN A 542 22.82 -41.66 -23.25
CA GLN A 542 23.16 -42.50 -22.10
C GLN A 542 24.66 -42.78 -22.02
N LEU A 543 25.31 -43.03 -23.17
CA LEU A 543 26.75 -43.25 -23.22
C LEU A 543 27.51 -41.97 -22.82
N ALA A 544 27.11 -40.82 -23.34
CA ALA A 544 27.69 -39.52 -22.98
C ALA A 544 27.52 -39.23 -21.49
N MET A 545 26.37 -39.55 -20.90
CA MET A 545 26.12 -39.41 -19.46
C MET A 545 27.06 -40.31 -18.64
N VAL A 546 27.19 -41.59 -19.00
CA VAL A 546 28.11 -42.53 -18.35
C VAL A 546 29.55 -42.03 -18.44
N GLN A 547 30.00 -41.61 -19.62
CA GLN A 547 31.33 -41.06 -19.84
C GLN A 547 31.54 -39.73 -19.13
N GLY A 548 30.49 -38.94 -18.91
CA GLY A 548 30.52 -37.73 -18.11
C GLY A 548 30.71 -38.02 -16.62
N CYS A 549 30.21 -39.15 -16.13
CA CYS A 549 30.30 -39.55 -14.73
C CYS A 549 31.52 -40.41 -14.40
N VAL A 550 32.00 -41.23 -15.35
CA VAL A 550 33.00 -42.28 -15.12
C VAL A 550 34.20 -42.10 -16.05
N GLY A 551 35.41 -42.12 -15.49
CA GLY A 551 36.66 -42.29 -16.21
C GLY A 551 37.11 -43.75 -16.17
N ALA A 552 37.76 -44.21 -17.22
CA ALA A 552 38.33 -45.55 -17.31
C ALA A 552 39.82 -45.47 -17.63
N VAL A 553 40.64 -46.23 -16.90
CA VAL A 553 42.09 -46.36 -17.14
C VAL A 553 42.43 -47.84 -17.25
N GLN A 554 43.05 -48.25 -18.36
CA GLN A 554 43.48 -49.62 -18.60
C GLN A 554 44.96 -49.79 -18.22
N SER A 555 45.29 -50.89 -17.54
CA SER A 555 46.66 -51.37 -17.38
C SER A 555 46.70 -52.89 -17.48
N GLY A 556 47.28 -53.43 -18.54
CA GLY A 556 47.26 -54.87 -18.83
C GLY A 556 45.84 -55.42 -19.00
N SER A 557 45.48 -56.47 -18.25
CA SER A 557 44.14 -57.06 -18.21
C SER A 557 43.22 -56.43 -17.15
N THR A 558 43.65 -55.31 -16.57
CA THR A 558 42.93 -54.61 -15.50
C THR A 558 42.38 -53.29 -16.04
N VAL A 559 41.10 -53.02 -15.77
CA VAL A 559 40.46 -51.72 -16.01
C VAL A 559 40.04 -51.13 -14.67
N THR A 560 40.52 -49.94 -14.37
CA THR A 560 40.08 -49.16 -13.20
C THR A 560 39.09 -48.11 -13.65
N LEU A 561 37.88 -48.18 -13.12
CA LEU A 561 36.84 -47.18 -13.29
C LEU A 561 36.83 -46.25 -12.09
N THR A 562 36.80 -44.94 -12.33
CA THR A 562 36.78 -43.91 -11.28
C THR A 562 35.69 -42.90 -11.58
N LEU A 563 34.88 -42.55 -10.57
CA LEU A 563 33.93 -41.45 -10.69
C LEU A 563 34.67 -40.12 -10.87
N LYS A 564 34.21 -39.33 -11.83
CA LYS A 564 34.70 -37.97 -12.08
C LYS A 564 34.11 -36.96 -11.07
N GLY A 565 32.99 -37.32 -10.44
CA GLY A 565 32.34 -36.54 -9.38
C GLY A 565 32.70 -37.02 -7.97
N GLY A 566 31.92 -36.57 -6.98
CA GLY A 566 32.05 -37.01 -5.59
C GLY A 566 31.69 -38.49 -5.38
N ALA A 567 31.99 -39.00 -4.18
CA ALA A 567 31.64 -40.36 -3.76
C ALA A 567 30.12 -40.61 -3.83
N CYS A 568 29.72 -41.80 -4.29
CA CYS A 568 28.34 -42.26 -4.22
C CYS A 568 28.03 -42.95 -2.88
N TYR A 569 26.75 -43.21 -2.60
CA TYR A 569 26.31 -43.81 -1.34
C TYR A 569 26.46 -45.34 -1.28
N GLN A 570 26.75 -45.99 -2.40
CA GLN A 570 26.73 -47.45 -2.55
C GLN A 570 27.87 -47.95 -3.44
N TYR A 571 28.39 -49.13 -3.15
CA TYR A 571 29.48 -49.72 -3.92
C TYR A 571 29.00 -50.16 -5.32
N PRO A 572 29.83 -49.99 -6.36
CA PRO A 572 29.55 -50.55 -7.68
C PRO A 572 29.59 -52.08 -7.66
N VAL A 573 28.75 -52.69 -8.49
CA VAL A 573 28.77 -54.13 -8.75
C VAL A 573 29.18 -54.35 -10.20
N ALA A 574 30.26 -55.11 -10.40
CA ALA A 574 30.69 -55.56 -11.72
C ALA A 574 30.47 -57.07 -11.84
N THR A 575 29.88 -57.49 -12.95
CA THR A 575 29.62 -58.90 -13.28
C THR A 575 30.13 -59.21 -14.67
N ALA A 576 30.50 -60.46 -14.95
CA ALA A 576 30.96 -60.85 -16.28
C ALA A 576 29.84 -60.66 -17.31
N PHE A 577 30.18 -60.11 -18.48
CA PHE A 577 29.26 -59.94 -19.60
C PHE A 577 29.81 -60.67 -20.82
N GLY A 578 29.21 -61.82 -21.16
CA GLY A 578 29.70 -62.75 -22.18
C GLY A 578 30.43 -63.96 -21.59
N ALA A 579 31.28 -64.62 -22.39
CA ALA A 579 32.09 -65.75 -21.94
C ALA A 579 33.30 -65.30 -21.13
N GLY A 580 33.79 -66.13 -20.21
CA GLY A 580 34.94 -65.85 -19.35
C GLY A 580 34.57 -65.41 -17.93
N SER A 581 35.56 -64.99 -17.14
CA SER A 581 35.37 -64.56 -15.74
C SER A 581 36.01 -63.20 -15.47
N ILE A 582 35.42 -62.44 -14.55
CA ILE A 582 35.98 -61.17 -14.07
C ILE A 582 36.12 -61.19 -12.56
N PHE A 583 37.13 -60.50 -12.04
CA PHE A 583 37.33 -60.28 -10.61
C PHE A 583 37.30 -58.79 -10.30
N ALA A 584 36.29 -58.34 -9.56
CA ALA A 584 36.20 -56.97 -9.08
C ALA A 584 36.93 -56.84 -7.74
N ASN A 585 38.06 -56.14 -7.72
CA ASN A 585 38.89 -55.91 -6.54
C ASN A 585 38.92 -54.41 -6.21
N GLY A 586 39.17 -54.06 -4.94
CA GLY A 586 39.39 -52.66 -4.54
C GLY A 586 38.19 -51.73 -4.80
N THR A 587 36.96 -52.23 -4.66
CA THR A 587 35.73 -51.42 -4.79
C THR A 587 35.63 -50.40 -3.67
N SER A 588 35.48 -49.13 -4.02
CA SER A 588 35.13 -48.04 -3.13
C SER A 588 33.87 -47.33 -3.62
N THR A 589 33.43 -46.30 -2.90
CA THR A 589 32.36 -45.39 -3.33
C THR A 589 32.76 -44.47 -4.47
N THR A 590 34.01 -44.55 -4.95
CA THR A 590 34.54 -43.73 -6.05
C THR A 590 35.18 -44.56 -7.16
N THR A 591 35.51 -45.83 -6.90
CA THR A 591 36.40 -46.61 -7.76
C THR A 591 35.99 -48.08 -7.79
N VAL A 592 36.16 -48.73 -8.95
CA VAL A 592 36.13 -50.19 -9.07
C VAL A 592 37.23 -50.65 -10.02
N THR A 593 38.02 -51.63 -9.58
CA THR A 593 39.07 -52.23 -10.38
C THR A 593 38.62 -53.61 -10.85
N ILE A 594 38.51 -53.79 -12.17
CA ILE A 594 38.01 -55.01 -12.80
C ILE A 594 39.18 -55.71 -13.49
N ASN A 595 39.48 -56.93 -13.04
CA ASN A 595 40.46 -57.80 -13.69
C ASN A 595 39.73 -58.77 -14.64
N PHE A 596 40.07 -58.71 -15.92
CA PHE A 596 39.53 -59.61 -16.94
C PHE A 596 40.37 -60.88 -17.01
N ALA A 597 39.72 -62.04 -16.90
CA ALA A 597 40.36 -63.36 -16.89
C ALA A 597 39.58 -64.36 -17.76
N GLY A 598 40.20 -65.51 -18.07
CA GLY A 598 39.52 -66.63 -18.73
C GLY A 598 38.88 -66.31 -20.10
N GLY A 599 39.43 -65.34 -20.84
CA GLY A 599 38.88 -64.91 -22.14
C GLY A 599 37.73 -63.89 -22.06
N ALA A 600 37.46 -63.30 -20.89
CA ALA A 600 36.42 -62.29 -20.73
C ALA A 600 36.67 -61.05 -21.60
N THR A 601 35.66 -60.68 -22.39
CA THR A 601 35.70 -59.51 -23.28
C THR A 601 34.90 -58.32 -22.76
N GLY A 602 34.06 -58.52 -21.74
CA GLY A 602 33.18 -57.49 -21.18
C GLY A 602 32.78 -57.72 -19.72
N ALA A 603 32.50 -56.63 -19.03
CA ALA A 603 31.90 -56.61 -17.71
C ALA A 603 30.67 -55.69 -17.70
N LEU A 604 29.57 -56.15 -17.13
CA LEU A 604 28.39 -55.33 -16.85
C LEU A 604 28.59 -54.67 -15.48
N VAL A 605 28.57 -53.34 -15.47
CA VAL A 605 28.75 -52.52 -14.28
C VAL A 605 27.42 -51.86 -13.94
N ASN A 606 26.94 -52.13 -12.73
CA ASN A 606 25.83 -51.42 -12.10
C ASN A 606 26.42 -50.53 -11.00
N TRP A 607 26.27 -49.22 -11.16
CA TRP A 607 26.73 -48.23 -10.20
C TRP A 607 25.55 -47.37 -9.74
N PRO A 608 24.97 -47.65 -8.57
CA PRO A 608 23.79 -46.94 -8.08
C PRO A 608 24.14 -45.60 -7.45
N ASN A 609 23.19 -44.66 -7.50
CA ASN A 609 23.23 -43.34 -6.86
C ASN A 609 24.52 -42.54 -7.16
N VAL A 610 24.96 -42.54 -8.42
CA VAL A 610 26.13 -41.79 -8.88
C VAL A 610 25.74 -40.31 -9.07
N PRO A 611 26.45 -39.35 -8.45
CA PRO A 611 26.21 -37.94 -8.70
C PRO A 611 26.56 -37.59 -10.16
N VAL A 612 25.61 -37.00 -10.86
CA VAL A 612 25.74 -36.66 -12.29
C VAL A 612 26.12 -35.19 -12.42
N PRO A 613 27.25 -34.85 -13.07
CA PRO A 613 27.56 -33.47 -13.39
C PRO A 613 26.45 -32.83 -14.24
N LEU A 614 26.12 -31.56 -13.98
CA LEU A 614 25.04 -30.87 -14.70
C LEU A 614 25.26 -30.80 -16.22
N SER A 615 26.53 -30.85 -16.66
CA SER A 615 26.93 -30.92 -18.06
C SER A 615 26.61 -32.27 -18.71
N ALA A 616 26.64 -33.36 -17.94
CA ALA A 616 26.41 -34.73 -18.40
C ALA A 616 24.94 -35.15 -18.42
N VAL A 617 24.05 -34.36 -17.80
CA VAL A 617 22.60 -34.59 -17.87
C VAL A 617 22.11 -34.34 -19.30
N PRO A 618 21.29 -35.22 -19.91
CA PRO A 618 20.77 -35.00 -21.27
C PRO A 618 19.84 -33.78 -21.41
N ASN A 619 19.79 -33.18 -22.60
CA ASN A 619 18.85 -32.09 -22.90
C ASN A 619 17.39 -32.55 -22.76
N GLY A 620 16.50 -31.65 -22.35
CA GLY A 620 15.09 -31.97 -22.12
C GLY A 620 14.80 -32.58 -20.74
N CYS A 621 15.82 -32.89 -19.94
CA CYS A 621 15.66 -33.20 -18.52
C CYS A 621 15.18 -31.97 -17.74
N GLU A 622 14.23 -32.18 -16.83
CA GLU A 622 13.59 -31.13 -16.03
C GLU A 622 13.13 -31.71 -14.70
N PHE A 623 13.20 -30.88 -13.65
CA PHE A 623 12.55 -31.18 -12.38
C PHE A 623 11.81 -29.95 -11.85
N SER A 624 10.73 -30.19 -11.10
CA SER A 624 10.05 -29.18 -10.32
C SER A 624 10.22 -29.42 -8.83
N CYS A 625 10.34 -28.36 -8.05
CA CYS A 625 10.29 -28.41 -6.60
C CYS A 625 9.13 -27.55 -6.08
N VAL A 626 8.39 -28.09 -5.12
CA VAL A 626 7.33 -27.39 -4.39
C VAL A 626 7.66 -27.46 -2.92
N ALA A 627 7.70 -26.33 -2.21
CA ALA A 627 7.94 -26.28 -0.77
C ALA A 627 7.19 -25.11 -0.12
N PHE A 628 6.84 -25.26 1.16
CA PHE A 628 6.50 -24.13 2.01
C PHE A 628 7.78 -23.51 2.55
N ILE A 629 7.95 -22.23 2.29
CA ILE A 629 9.12 -21.46 2.71
C ILE A 629 8.64 -20.33 3.60
N GLY A 630 9.13 -20.32 4.83
CA GLY A 630 8.93 -19.22 5.76
C GLY A 630 10.25 -18.63 6.21
N SER A 631 10.25 -17.34 6.55
CA SER A 631 11.35 -16.68 7.24
C SER A 631 10.92 -16.31 8.65
N SER A 632 11.77 -16.58 9.65
CA SER A 632 11.67 -15.87 10.93
C SER A 632 12.17 -14.45 10.69
N THR A 633 11.26 -13.48 10.63
CA THR A 633 11.65 -12.10 10.94
C THR A 633 11.73 -12.04 12.47
N ASP A 634 12.92 -11.77 13.00
CA ASP A 634 13.14 -11.51 14.43
C ASP A 634 12.21 -10.41 14.95
#